data_AF-C5X565-F1
#
_entry.id   AF-C5X565-F1
#
_cell.length_a   1.000
_cell.length_b   1.000
_cell.length_c   1.000
_cell.angle_alpha   90.00
_cell.angle_beta   90.00
_cell.angle_gamma   90.00
#
_symmetry.space_group_name_H-M   'P 1'
#
loop_
_entity.id
_entity.type
_entity.pdbx_description
1 polymer ?
#
loop_
_entity_poly.entity_id
_entity_poly.type
_entity_poly.pdbx_seq_one_letter_code
_entity_poly.pdbx_strand_id
1 'polypeptide(L)'
;MSSSRSVGSISAAPRENNGLASAKSERPTIKAAGENWEVHPYRTSRKPPTVIGALVREMYPDFVDTPNGKKPVLTWEDFKRTTITGVSTDKKVLEEFWWRFKCLPEDRAKADAVLELKFKNMVPKILSEEKRAVTKKLYKDGNVPPEDVDEYGNHWPTKEALISAKPTDFTTNEGWALLCEHWSSSKFRKSSVTAKQNRLAGDNIALKNGVDPGIAGAWLHNHELNRGTNDGRLCNQNIADKWVRVGSSNG
;
A
#
# COMPACT_ATOMS: atom_id res chain seq x y z
N MET A 1 -51.25 -17.32 63.97
CA MET A 1 -50.10 -18.02 63.36
C MET A 1 -50.13 -17.75 61.87
N SER A 2 -49.07 -17.08 61.38
CA SER A 2 -48.46 -17.13 60.04
C SER A 2 -49.35 -16.94 58.79
N SER A 3 -49.03 -16.16 57.77
CA SER A 3 -47.98 -15.17 57.48
C SER A 3 -48.38 -14.55 56.14
N SER A 4 -48.53 -13.23 56.08
CA SER A 4 -48.66 -12.46 54.83
C SER A 4 -47.32 -12.50 54.08
N ARG A 5 -47.31 -12.83 52.79
CA ARG A 5 -46.14 -12.60 51.90
C ARG A 5 -46.47 -11.51 50.89
N SER A 6 -45.75 -10.41 51.02
CA SER A 6 -45.80 -9.23 50.17
C SER A 6 -45.05 -9.44 48.86
N VAL A 7 -45.49 -8.68 47.87
CA VAL A 7 -44.88 -8.45 46.55
C VAL A 7 -43.46 -7.90 46.72
N GLY A 8 -42.48 -8.58 46.12
CA GLY A 8 -41.08 -8.15 46.07
C GLY A 8 -40.72 -7.62 44.69
N SER A 9 -40.54 -6.31 44.60
CA SER A 9 -40.02 -5.55 43.45
C SER A 9 -38.63 -6.05 43.02
N ILE A 10 -38.47 -6.39 41.75
CA ILE A 10 -37.16 -6.69 41.15
C ILE A 10 -36.51 -5.35 40.80
N SER A 11 -35.64 -4.87 41.69
CA SER A 11 -34.78 -3.71 41.42
C SER A 11 -33.64 -4.16 40.49
N ALA A 12 -33.59 -3.58 39.29
CA ALA A 12 -32.55 -3.82 38.31
C ALA A 12 -31.22 -3.20 38.77
N ALA A 13 -30.19 -4.03 38.94
CA ALA A 13 -28.82 -3.55 39.10
C ALA A 13 -28.34 -2.93 37.77
N PRO A 14 -27.58 -1.81 37.78
CA PRO A 14 -27.06 -1.23 36.56
C PRO A 14 -25.98 -2.16 35.99
N ARG A 15 -26.19 -2.63 34.76
CA ARG A 15 -25.14 -3.30 33.98
C ARG A 15 -24.05 -2.28 33.70
N GLU A 16 -22.91 -2.45 34.37
CA GLU A 16 -21.68 -1.75 34.04
C GLU A 16 -21.39 -1.90 32.55
N ASN A 17 -21.21 -0.75 31.91
CA ASN A 17 -21.06 -0.58 30.48
C ASN A 17 -19.64 -0.98 30.05
N ASN A 18 -19.31 -2.27 30.15
CA ASN A 18 -18.01 -2.84 29.76
C ASN A 18 -17.82 -3.01 28.23
N GLY A 19 -18.73 -2.46 27.42
CA GLY A 19 -18.73 -2.64 25.96
C GLY A 19 -17.77 -1.75 25.17
N LEU A 20 -17.19 -0.69 25.76
CA LEU A 20 -16.43 0.31 24.99
C LEU A 20 -14.90 0.26 25.17
N ALA A 21 -14.39 -0.58 26.08
CA ALA A 21 -12.95 -0.68 26.34
C ALA A 21 -12.22 -1.79 25.54
N SER A 22 -12.96 -2.71 24.90
CA SER A 22 -12.37 -3.95 24.35
C SER A 22 -11.78 -3.84 22.93
N ALA A 23 -11.96 -2.74 22.19
CA ALA A 23 -11.47 -2.63 20.81
C ALA A 23 -10.04 -2.04 20.69
N LYS A 24 -9.51 -1.42 21.76
CA LYS A 24 -8.15 -0.85 21.75
C LYS A 24 -7.07 -1.87 22.16
N SER A 25 -7.43 -3.01 22.74
CA SER A 25 -6.50 -3.97 23.34
C SER A 25 -5.80 -4.89 22.31
N GLU A 26 -6.38 -5.18 21.15
CA GLU A 26 -5.86 -6.20 20.22
C GLU A 26 -4.89 -5.72 19.14
N ARG A 27 -4.67 -4.41 18.99
CA ARG A 27 -3.77 -3.89 17.95
C ARG A 27 -2.31 -4.22 18.27
N PRO A 28 -1.50 -4.70 17.29
CA PRO A 28 -0.09 -4.98 17.53
C PRO A 28 0.68 -3.74 18.00
N THR A 29 1.52 -3.92 19.01
CA THR A 29 2.47 -2.90 19.44
C THR A 29 3.70 -2.95 18.55
N ILE A 30 4.12 -1.80 18.03
CA ILE A 30 5.35 -1.65 17.26
C ILE A 30 6.34 -0.76 17.99
N LYS A 31 7.63 -1.07 17.81
CA LYS A 31 8.75 -0.27 18.30
C LYS A 31 9.81 -0.14 17.21
N ALA A 32 10.38 1.05 17.08
CA ALA A 32 11.48 1.28 16.15
C ALA A 32 12.77 0.67 16.69
N ALA A 33 13.40 -0.19 15.89
CA ALA A 33 14.71 -0.80 16.15
C ALA A 33 15.64 -0.46 14.97
N GLY A 34 16.33 0.68 15.08
CA GLY A 34 17.04 1.28 13.94
C GLY A 34 16.05 1.66 12.83
N GLU A 35 16.31 1.22 11.60
CA GLU A 35 15.37 1.39 10.48
C GLU A 35 14.29 0.28 10.40
N ASN A 36 14.26 -0.64 11.35
CA ASN A 36 13.35 -1.77 11.36
C ASN A 36 12.30 -1.63 12.46
N TRP A 37 11.34 -2.56 12.44
CA TRP A 37 10.22 -2.60 13.38
C TRP A 37 10.22 -3.90 14.17
N GLU A 38 10.24 -3.78 15.48
CA GLU A 38 9.82 -4.84 16.40
C GLU A 38 8.30 -4.81 16.50
N VAL A 39 7.67 -5.98 16.47
CA VAL A 39 6.20 -6.12 16.42
C VAL A 39 5.75 -7.18 17.42
N HIS A 40 4.79 -6.82 18.28
CA HIS A 40 4.24 -7.69 19.31
C HIS A 40 2.70 -7.77 19.22
N PRO A 41 2.11 -8.98 19.19
CA PRO A 41 2.75 -10.30 19.21
C PRO A 41 3.41 -10.65 17.86
N TYR A 42 4.59 -11.26 17.88
CA TYR A 42 5.42 -11.40 16.68
C TYR A 42 4.83 -12.28 15.55
N ARG A 43 4.20 -13.41 15.93
CA ARG A 43 3.80 -14.46 14.99
C ARG A 43 2.50 -14.17 14.23
N THR A 44 1.53 -13.55 14.88
CA THR A 44 0.19 -13.33 14.32
C THR A 44 0.00 -11.93 13.73
N SER A 45 0.95 -11.03 13.98
CA SER A 45 0.83 -9.64 13.54
C SER A 45 1.24 -9.45 12.09
N ARG A 46 0.45 -8.66 11.37
CA ARG A 46 0.84 -8.11 10.07
C ARG A 46 2.12 -7.29 10.21
N LYS A 47 3.02 -7.42 9.24
CA LYS A 47 4.30 -6.70 9.27
C LYS A 47 4.11 -5.26 8.78
N PRO A 48 4.68 -4.24 9.46
CA PRO A 48 4.54 -2.83 9.06
C PRO A 48 4.92 -2.55 7.59
N PRO A 49 6.01 -3.09 7.01
CA PRO A 49 6.34 -2.83 5.61
C PRO A 49 5.25 -3.27 4.63
N THR A 50 4.57 -4.39 4.91
CA THR A 50 3.46 -4.90 4.08
C THR A 50 2.25 -3.97 4.16
N VAL A 51 1.93 -3.50 5.37
CA VAL A 51 0.81 -2.55 5.57
C VAL A 51 1.11 -1.21 4.91
N ILE A 52 2.34 -0.70 5.04
CA ILE A 52 2.79 0.53 4.37
C ILE A 52 2.63 0.41 2.86
N GLY A 53 3.10 -0.70 2.27
CA GLY A 53 2.96 -0.96 0.83
C GLY A 53 1.50 -0.99 0.37
N ALA A 54 0.65 -1.70 1.10
CA ALA A 54 -0.78 -1.78 0.80
C ALA A 54 -1.45 -0.40 0.87
N LEU A 55 -1.21 0.38 1.93
CA LEU A 55 -1.82 1.70 2.12
C LEU A 55 -1.39 2.69 1.02
N VAL A 56 -0.10 2.75 0.70
CA VAL A 56 0.39 3.66 -0.35
C VAL A 56 -0.20 3.31 -1.72
N ARG A 57 -0.36 2.01 -2.03
CA ARG A 57 -0.94 1.56 -3.29
C ARG A 57 -2.44 1.83 -3.34
N GLU A 58 -3.17 1.49 -2.28
CA GLU A 58 -4.62 1.64 -2.17
C GLU A 58 -5.05 3.10 -2.19
N MET A 59 -4.27 3.97 -1.54
CA MET A 59 -4.57 5.39 -1.41
C MET A 59 -3.71 6.27 -2.35
N TYR A 60 -3.25 5.70 -3.46
CA TYR A 60 -2.43 6.44 -4.42
C TYR A 60 -3.26 7.58 -5.06
N PRO A 61 -2.83 8.85 -4.98
CA PRO A 61 -3.66 10.00 -5.33
C PRO A 61 -3.59 10.42 -6.81
N ASP A 62 -3.16 9.53 -7.70
CA ASP A 62 -3.04 9.73 -9.15
C ASP A 62 -1.99 10.76 -9.60
N PHE A 63 -2.27 12.06 -9.38
CA PHE A 63 -1.49 13.19 -9.85
C PHE A 63 -1.51 14.37 -8.88
N VAL A 64 -0.56 15.29 -9.07
CA VAL A 64 -0.53 16.60 -8.41
C VAL A 64 -0.67 17.70 -9.46
N ASP A 65 -1.49 18.70 -9.15
CA ASP A 65 -1.52 19.94 -9.92
C ASP A 65 -0.23 20.75 -9.68
N THR A 66 0.32 21.27 -10.76
CA THR A 66 1.46 22.19 -10.73
C THR A 66 1.19 23.37 -11.66
N PRO A 67 1.93 24.48 -11.53
CA PRO A 67 1.82 25.61 -12.46
C PRO A 67 2.05 25.22 -13.93
N ASN A 68 2.77 24.13 -14.17
CA ASN A 68 3.09 23.62 -15.50
C ASN A 68 2.12 22.50 -15.95
N GLY A 69 0.97 22.37 -15.29
CA GLY A 69 -0.02 21.32 -15.54
C GLY A 69 0.06 20.16 -14.55
N LYS A 70 -0.73 19.11 -14.83
CA LYS A 70 -0.78 17.89 -14.01
C LYS A 70 0.49 17.06 -14.22
N LYS A 71 1.03 16.51 -13.13
CA LYS A 71 2.09 15.49 -13.20
C LYS A 71 1.72 14.30 -12.31
N PRO A 72 2.15 13.08 -12.63
CA PRO A 72 1.89 11.94 -11.76
C PRO A 72 2.58 12.12 -10.40
N VAL A 73 2.04 11.48 -9.37
CA VAL A 73 2.62 11.44 -8.03
C VAL A 73 3.80 10.47 -8.01
N LEU A 74 5.03 10.97 -7.92
CA LEU A 74 6.23 10.14 -8.04
C LEU A 74 6.96 9.93 -6.71
N THR A 75 6.66 10.77 -5.72
CA THR A 75 7.39 10.83 -4.45
C THR A 75 6.44 10.95 -3.27
N TRP A 76 6.92 10.65 -2.07
CA TRP A 76 6.15 10.92 -0.85
C TRP A 76 5.87 12.41 -0.64
N GLU A 77 6.76 13.31 -1.08
CA GLU A 77 6.47 14.75 -1.01
C GLU A 77 5.35 15.16 -1.97
N ASP A 78 5.18 14.47 -3.10
CA ASP A 78 4.00 14.65 -3.95
C ASP A 78 2.72 14.17 -3.25
N PHE A 79 2.76 13.04 -2.52
CA PHE A 79 1.63 12.57 -1.71
C PHE A 79 1.12 13.65 -0.76
N LYS A 80 2.02 14.35 -0.06
CA LYS A 80 1.66 15.44 0.88
C LYS A 80 1.01 16.66 0.21
N ARG A 81 1.14 16.79 -1.12
CA ARG A 81 0.54 17.88 -1.90
C ARG A 81 -0.85 17.53 -2.43
N THR A 82 -1.31 16.30 -2.22
CA THR A 82 -2.63 15.82 -2.67
C THR A 82 -3.61 15.74 -1.51
N THR A 83 -4.90 15.72 -1.84
CA THR A 83 -5.95 15.53 -0.83
C THR A 83 -6.93 14.43 -1.25
N ILE A 84 -7.39 13.67 -0.26
CA ILE A 84 -8.51 12.73 -0.37
C ILE A 84 -9.60 13.23 0.57
N THR A 85 -10.81 13.44 0.06
CA THR A 85 -11.96 13.92 0.87
C THR A 85 -11.66 15.20 1.67
N GLY A 86 -10.86 16.12 1.09
CA GLY A 86 -10.46 17.37 1.74
C GLY A 86 -9.38 17.24 2.82
N VAL A 87 -8.87 16.03 3.07
CA VAL A 87 -7.75 15.77 4.00
C VAL A 87 -6.51 15.45 3.19
N SER A 88 -5.35 15.94 3.63
CA SER A 88 -4.06 15.61 3.02
C SER A 88 -3.86 14.09 2.95
N THR A 89 -3.50 13.57 1.77
CA THR A 89 -3.43 12.11 1.52
C THR A 89 -2.45 11.41 2.45
N ASP A 90 -1.29 12.01 2.68
CA ASP A 90 -0.28 11.50 3.62
C ASP A 90 -0.83 11.37 5.04
N LYS A 91 -1.59 12.37 5.52
CA LYS A 91 -2.22 12.35 6.85
C LYS A 91 -3.23 11.23 6.95
N LYS A 92 -4.04 11.00 5.91
CA LYS A 92 -5.00 9.91 5.89
C LYS A 92 -4.30 8.55 5.89
N VAL A 93 -3.22 8.39 5.10
CA VAL A 93 -2.39 7.17 5.09
C VAL A 93 -1.75 6.91 6.47
N LEU A 94 -1.24 7.96 7.12
CA LEU A 94 -0.67 7.88 8.47
C LEU A 94 -1.74 7.53 9.52
N GLU A 95 -2.91 8.14 9.45
CA GLU A 95 -4.05 7.81 10.32
C GLU A 95 -4.43 6.33 10.18
N GLU A 96 -4.57 5.83 8.95
CA GLU A 96 -4.89 4.43 8.69
C GLU A 96 -3.79 3.46 9.17
N PHE A 97 -2.52 3.84 9.06
CA PHE A 97 -1.41 3.07 9.61
C PHE A 97 -1.50 3.01 11.14
N TRP A 98 -1.69 4.16 11.80
CA TRP A 98 -1.79 4.25 13.25
C TRP A 98 -3.13 3.76 13.82
N TRP A 99 -4.13 3.56 12.97
CA TRP A 99 -5.33 2.81 13.30
C TRP A 99 -5.03 1.32 13.42
N ARG A 100 -4.08 0.77 12.64
CA ARG A 100 -3.71 -0.66 12.64
C ARG A 100 -2.67 -1.03 13.69
N PHE A 101 -1.80 -0.10 14.08
CA PHE A 101 -0.72 -0.33 15.04
C PHE A 101 -0.78 0.62 16.24
N LYS A 102 -0.28 0.18 17.39
CA LYS A 102 -0.02 1.05 18.55
C LYS A 102 1.48 1.15 18.82
N CYS A 103 1.92 2.26 19.39
CA CYS A 103 3.29 2.48 19.81
C CYS A 103 3.26 3.05 21.23
N LEU A 104 4.29 2.77 22.04
CA LEU A 104 4.44 3.40 23.34
C LEU A 104 4.68 4.92 23.14
N PRO A 105 4.12 5.79 24.00
CA PRO A 105 4.29 7.24 23.85
C PRO A 105 5.75 7.69 23.72
N GLU A 106 6.65 7.10 24.50
CA GLU A 106 8.09 7.36 24.51
C GLU A 106 8.81 6.95 23.20
N ASP A 107 8.28 5.96 22.49
CA ASP A 107 8.85 5.47 21.22
C ASP A 107 8.20 6.15 20.00
N ARG A 108 7.14 6.96 20.20
CA ARG A 108 6.32 7.50 19.13
C ARG A 108 7.09 8.37 18.15
N ALA A 109 7.91 9.30 18.65
CA ALA A 109 8.67 10.20 17.79
C ALA A 109 9.67 9.46 16.89
N LYS A 110 10.36 8.44 17.44
CA LYS A 110 11.28 7.58 16.66
C LYS A 110 10.51 6.75 15.63
N ALA A 111 9.37 6.21 16.03
CA ALA A 111 8.50 5.45 15.15
C ALA A 111 7.98 6.30 13.98
N ASP A 112 7.52 7.53 14.23
CA ASP A 112 7.08 8.45 13.17
C ASP A 112 8.23 8.79 12.19
N ALA A 113 9.46 8.98 12.69
CA ALA A 113 10.62 9.23 11.83
C ALA A 113 10.97 8.02 10.93
N VAL A 114 10.95 6.80 11.48
CA VAL A 114 11.16 5.57 10.68
C VAL A 114 10.03 5.41 9.66
N LEU A 115 8.79 5.69 10.07
CA LEU A 115 7.62 5.56 9.22
C LEU A 115 7.69 6.53 8.01
N GLU A 116 8.06 7.78 8.25
CA GLU A 116 8.29 8.79 7.21
C GLU A 116 9.36 8.32 6.20
N LEU A 117 10.48 7.77 6.68
CA LEU A 117 11.52 7.20 5.83
C LEU A 117 10.99 6.01 5.01
N LYS A 118 10.20 5.12 5.62
CA LYS A 118 9.62 3.98 4.91
C LYS A 118 8.63 4.42 3.85
N PHE A 119 7.79 5.44 4.09
CA PHE A 119 6.89 5.98 3.08
C PHE A 119 7.64 6.63 1.92
N LYS A 120 8.69 7.42 2.20
CA LYS A 120 9.59 7.99 1.19
C LYS A 120 10.15 6.93 0.25
N ASN A 121 10.55 5.78 0.78
CA ASN A 121 11.08 4.67 -0.01
C ASN A 121 9.99 3.81 -0.68
N MET A 122 8.77 3.78 -0.13
CA MET A 122 7.70 2.91 -0.60
C MET A 122 7.04 3.41 -1.89
N VAL A 123 6.81 4.72 -2.01
CA VAL A 123 6.18 5.31 -3.21
C VAL A 123 6.91 4.91 -4.51
N PRO A 124 8.23 5.18 -4.68
CA PRO A 124 8.94 4.78 -5.89
C PRO A 124 9.01 3.26 -6.06
N LYS A 125 9.01 2.50 -4.96
CA LYS A 125 9.00 1.03 -5.00
C LYS A 125 7.71 0.50 -5.63
N ILE A 126 6.55 0.97 -5.19
CA ILE A 126 5.24 0.53 -5.75
C ILE A 126 5.16 0.90 -7.22
N LEU A 127 5.56 2.11 -7.60
CA LEU A 127 5.56 2.52 -9.01
C LEU A 127 6.47 1.64 -9.88
N SER A 128 7.64 1.24 -9.36
CA SER A 128 8.53 0.29 -10.03
C SER A 128 7.91 -1.11 -10.14
N GLU A 129 7.16 -1.56 -9.14
CA GLU A 129 6.47 -2.85 -9.13
C GLU A 129 5.31 -2.87 -10.14
N GLU A 130 4.50 -1.81 -10.20
CA GLU A 130 3.42 -1.63 -11.17
C GLU A 130 3.95 -1.59 -12.60
N LYS A 131 5.01 -0.81 -12.86
CA LYS A 131 5.67 -0.79 -14.17
C LYS A 131 6.13 -2.19 -14.57
N ARG A 132 6.83 -2.90 -13.67
CA ARG A 132 7.34 -4.26 -13.92
C ARG A 132 6.21 -5.24 -14.20
N ALA A 133 5.10 -5.18 -13.45
CA ALA A 133 3.95 -6.06 -13.65
C ALA A 133 3.32 -5.85 -15.03
N VAL A 134 3.15 -4.60 -15.45
CA VAL A 134 2.59 -4.26 -16.75
C VAL A 134 3.53 -4.64 -17.89
N THR A 135 4.84 -4.36 -17.77
CA THR A 135 5.82 -4.83 -18.76
C THR A 135 5.80 -6.36 -18.87
N LYS A 136 5.79 -7.09 -17.75
CA LYS A 136 5.70 -8.56 -17.78
C LYS A 136 4.44 -9.06 -18.48
N LYS A 137 3.31 -8.36 -18.30
CA LYS A 137 2.05 -8.68 -18.97
C LYS A 137 2.12 -8.43 -20.48
N LEU A 138 2.75 -7.33 -20.91
CA LEU A 138 2.89 -6.98 -22.32
C LEU A 138 3.76 -7.96 -23.10
N TYR A 139 4.88 -8.40 -22.51
CA TYR A 139 5.83 -9.34 -23.14
C TYR A 139 5.50 -10.82 -22.84
N LYS A 140 4.30 -11.10 -22.35
CA LYS A 140 3.91 -12.46 -21.99
C LYS A 140 3.82 -13.33 -23.24
N ASP A 141 4.16 -14.61 -23.10
CA ASP A 141 3.97 -15.63 -24.14
C ASP A 141 4.68 -15.30 -25.47
N GLY A 142 5.83 -14.61 -25.39
CA GLY A 142 6.64 -14.24 -26.56
C GLY A 142 6.09 -13.07 -27.37
N ASN A 143 5.03 -12.41 -26.88
CA ASN A 143 4.50 -11.20 -27.50
C ASN A 143 5.54 -10.06 -27.44
N VAL A 144 5.65 -9.30 -28.52
CA VAL A 144 6.42 -8.06 -28.55
C VAL A 144 5.41 -6.93 -28.77
N PRO A 145 5.16 -6.06 -27.76
CA PRO A 145 4.28 -4.92 -27.94
C PRO A 145 4.88 -3.95 -28.95
N PRO A 146 4.12 -2.95 -29.43
CA PRO A 146 4.70 -1.80 -30.11
C PRO A 146 5.81 -1.18 -29.24
N GLU A 147 6.96 -0.90 -29.86
CA GLU A 147 8.14 -0.37 -29.19
C GLU A 147 8.64 0.92 -29.85
N ASP A 148 9.15 1.83 -29.02
CA ASP A 148 10.00 2.94 -29.44
C ASP A 148 11.46 2.57 -29.20
N VAL A 149 12.32 3.00 -30.12
CA VAL A 149 13.77 2.95 -29.93
C VAL A 149 14.25 4.29 -29.38
N ASP A 150 14.99 4.27 -28.26
CA ASP A 150 15.56 5.48 -27.69
C ASP A 150 16.87 5.92 -28.38
N GLU A 151 17.40 7.08 -27.99
CA GLU A 151 18.63 7.67 -28.55
C GLU A 151 19.89 6.79 -28.40
N TYR A 152 19.83 5.74 -27.57
CA TYR A 152 20.92 4.78 -27.35
C TYR A 152 20.63 3.40 -27.96
N GLY A 153 19.57 3.27 -28.78
CA GLY A 153 19.18 2.01 -29.42
C GLY A 153 18.44 1.03 -28.50
N ASN A 154 18.00 1.44 -27.30
CA ASN A 154 17.20 0.54 -26.45
C ASN A 154 15.74 0.55 -26.87
N HIS A 155 15.15 -0.64 -26.85
CA HIS A 155 13.74 -0.87 -27.13
C HIS A 155 12.89 -0.71 -25.87
N TRP A 156 11.80 0.05 -25.98
CA TRP A 156 10.85 0.31 -24.91
C TRP A 156 9.43 0.17 -25.41
N PRO A 157 8.49 -0.40 -24.64
CA PRO A 157 7.07 -0.31 -24.99
C PRO A 157 6.65 1.14 -25.23
N THR A 158 5.81 1.36 -26.24
CA THR A 158 5.22 2.68 -26.48
C THR A 158 4.34 3.11 -25.31
N LYS A 159 4.11 4.42 -25.19
CA LYS A 159 3.18 4.99 -24.20
C LYS A 159 1.80 4.34 -24.32
N GLU A 160 1.31 4.15 -25.54
CA GLU A 160 -0.02 3.59 -25.84
C GLU A 160 -0.10 2.13 -25.42
N ALA A 161 0.96 1.34 -25.64
CA ALA A 161 1.04 -0.04 -25.17
C ALA A 161 0.94 -0.11 -23.64
N LEU A 162 1.67 0.75 -22.93
CA LEU A 162 1.60 0.84 -21.46
C LEU A 162 0.20 1.26 -20.97
N ILE A 163 -0.44 2.23 -21.64
CA ILE A 163 -1.80 2.66 -21.33
C ILE A 163 -2.79 1.50 -21.51
N SER A 164 -2.69 0.75 -22.61
CA SER A 164 -3.58 -0.38 -22.90
C SER A 164 -3.51 -1.50 -21.86
N ALA A 165 -2.37 -1.61 -21.17
CA ALA A 165 -2.11 -2.66 -20.19
C ALA A 165 -2.38 -2.22 -18.74
N LYS A 166 -3.09 -1.10 -18.54
CA LYS A 166 -3.47 -0.57 -17.22
C LYS A 166 -3.99 -1.64 -16.26
N PRO A 167 -3.54 -1.65 -14.99
CA PRO A 167 -4.16 -2.47 -13.94
C PRO A 167 -5.59 -2.01 -13.61
N THR A 168 -6.47 -2.97 -13.34
CA THR A 168 -7.88 -2.68 -12.99
C THR A 168 -8.02 -1.95 -11.66
N ASP A 169 -7.08 -2.16 -10.75
CA ASP A 169 -7.16 -1.79 -9.33
C ASP A 169 -6.10 -0.74 -8.91
N PHE A 170 -5.45 -0.10 -9.86
CA PHE A 170 -4.44 0.93 -9.59
C PHE A 170 -4.70 2.17 -10.45
N THR A 171 -4.81 3.32 -9.77
CA THR A 171 -5.00 4.69 -10.31
C THR A 171 -6.19 4.86 -11.28
N THR A 172 -6.59 6.09 -11.55
CA THR A 172 -7.53 6.41 -12.64
C THR A 172 -6.87 6.23 -14.02
N ASN A 173 -7.67 6.26 -15.09
CA ASN A 173 -7.15 6.24 -16.47
C ASN A 173 -6.25 7.46 -16.74
N GLU A 174 -6.62 8.63 -16.23
CA GLU A 174 -5.82 9.85 -16.35
C GLU A 174 -4.50 9.74 -15.59
N GLY A 175 -4.53 9.32 -14.32
CA GLY A 175 -3.32 9.11 -13.52
C GLY A 175 -2.38 8.08 -14.14
N TRP A 176 -2.93 6.99 -14.69
CA TRP A 176 -2.16 5.98 -15.41
C TRP A 176 -1.50 6.52 -16.67
N ALA A 177 -2.22 7.31 -17.47
CA ALA A 177 -1.68 7.90 -18.70
C ALA A 177 -0.51 8.85 -18.38
N LEU A 178 -0.61 9.64 -17.31
CA LEU A 178 0.46 10.50 -16.82
C LEU A 178 1.69 9.70 -16.36
N LEU A 179 1.49 8.56 -15.67
CA LEU A 179 2.58 7.65 -15.30
C LEU A 179 3.26 7.03 -16.53
N CYS A 180 2.47 6.58 -17.52
CA CYS A 180 3.00 6.01 -18.76
C CYS A 180 3.80 7.05 -19.56
N GLU A 181 3.34 8.29 -19.60
CA GLU A 181 4.07 9.42 -20.19
C GLU A 181 5.39 9.68 -19.46
N HIS A 182 5.37 9.72 -18.14
CA HIS A 182 6.57 9.84 -17.34
C HIS A 182 7.58 8.71 -17.64
N TRP A 183 7.12 7.46 -17.67
CA TRP A 183 7.97 6.30 -17.93
C TRP A 183 8.49 6.22 -19.37
N SER A 184 7.79 6.85 -20.31
CA SER A 184 8.20 6.92 -21.72
C SER A 184 9.16 8.08 -22.00
N SER A 185 9.34 9.00 -21.06
CA SER A 185 10.27 10.13 -21.22
C SER A 185 11.73 9.67 -21.34
N SER A 186 12.50 10.35 -22.20
CA SER A 186 13.95 10.08 -22.38
C SER A 186 14.71 10.17 -21.06
N LYS A 187 14.36 11.15 -20.21
CA LYS A 187 14.96 11.33 -18.88
C LYS A 187 14.78 10.09 -18.00
N PHE A 188 13.58 9.54 -17.95
CA PHE A 188 13.31 8.35 -17.15
C PHE A 188 13.95 7.10 -17.75
N ARG A 189 13.86 6.91 -19.07
CA ARG A 189 14.50 5.78 -19.78
C ARG A 189 16.01 5.72 -19.50
N LYS A 190 16.71 6.87 -19.64
CA LYS A 190 18.14 7.00 -19.30
C LYS A 190 18.43 6.61 -17.86
N SER A 191 17.68 7.15 -16.90
CA SER A 191 17.85 6.81 -15.47
C SER A 191 17.62 5.32 -15.19
N SER A 192 16.61 4.73 -15.84
CA SER A 192 16.29 3.31 -15.71
C SER A 192 17.40 2.41 -16.25
N VAL A 193 18.04 2.77 -17.37
CA VAL A 193 19.18 2.04 -17.94
C VAL A 193 20.39 2.15 -17.03
N THR A 194 20.75 3.36 -16.58
CA THR A 194 21.86 3.55 -15.64
C THR A 194 21.66 2.76 -14.35
N ALA A 195 20.44 2.75 -13.80
CA ALA A 195 20.14 1.96 -12.61
C ALA A 195 20.28 0.44 -12.87
N LYS A 196 19.91 -0.04 -14.06
CA LYS A 196 20.13 -1.44 -14.46
C LYS A 196 21.62 -1.77 -14.60
N GLN A 197 22.39 -0.90 -15.26
CA GLN A 197 23.83 -1.07 -15.44
C GLN A 197 24.56 -1.08 -14.09
N ASN A 198 24.23 -0.16 -13.17
CA ASN A 198 24.82 -0.14 -11.83
C ASN A 198 24.55 -1.43 -11.04
N ARG A 199 23.37 -2.04 -11.20
CA ARG A 199 23.07 -3.34 -10.58
C ARG A 199 23.88 -4.48 -11.18
N LEU A 200 24.11 -4.47 -12.49
CA LEU A 200 24.87 -5.51 -13.19
C LEU A 200 26.38 -5.36 -13.00
N ALA A 201 26.89 -4.14 -12.89
CA ALA A 201 28.30 -3.86 -12.60
C ALA A 201 28.67 -4.18 -11.13
N GLY A 202 27.67 -4.38 -10.27
CA GLY A 202 27.82 -4.60 -8.84
C GLY A 202 28.15 -6.03 -8.39
N ASP A 203 28.62 -6.92 -9.29
CA ASP A 203 28.94 -8.34 -9.03
C ASP A 203 30.02 -8.61 -7.95
N ASN A 204 30.37 -7.63 -7.11
CA ASN A 204 31.21 -7.80 -5.92
C ASN A 204 30.75 -7.05 -4.66
N ILE A 205 29.47 -6.65 -4.59
CA ILE A 205 28.88 -6.19 -3.33
C ILE A 205 27.58 -6.93 -3.13
N ALA A 206 27.66 -8.07 -2.43
CA ALA A 206 26.53 -8.61 -1.69
C ALA A 206 25.84 -7.42 -1.01
N LEU A 207 24.59 -7.16 -1.38
CA LEU A 207 23.77 -6.12 -0.78
C LEU A 207 23.87 -6.28 0.74
N LYS A 208 24.62 -5.39 1.40
CA LYS A 208 24.63 -5.21 2.86
C LYS A 208 23.33 -4.55 3.34
N ASN A 209 22.23 -4.91 2.71
CA ASN A 209 20.88 -4.51 3.06
C ASN A 209 20.13 -5.83 3.16
N GLY A 210 20.11 -6.41 4.36
CA GLY A 210 19.68 -7.78 4.65
C GLY A 210 18.32 -8.16 4.09
N VAL A 211 18.30 -8.60 2.84
CA VAL A 211 17.28 -9.45 2.24
C VAL A 211 18.02 -10.46 1.38
N ASP A 212 18.25 -11.61 2.01
CA ASP A 212 18.78 -12.85 1.45
C ASP A 212 17.98 -13.28 0.20
N PRO A 213 18.58 -13.93 -0.82
CA PRO A 213 17.94 -14.59 -1.98
C PRO A 213 16.71 -15.48 -1.73
N GLY A 214 16.25 -15.63 -0.48
CA GLY A 214 15.00 -16.27 -0.08
C GLY A 214 13.70 -15.67 -0.66
N ILE A 215 13.71 -14.54 -1.37
CA ILE A 215 12.52 -14.07 -2.11
C ILE A 215 12.24 -14.92 -3.36
N ALA A 216 13.27 -15.46 -4.01
CA ALA A 216 13.10 -16.46 -5.07
C ALA A 216 12.71 -17.84 -4.49
N GLY A 217 13.21 -18.17 -3.30
CA GLY A 217 12.79 -19.37 -2.54
C GLY A 217 11.32 -19.31 -2.07
N ALA A 218 10.85 -18.14 -1.66
CA ALA A 218 9.44 -17.89 -1.31
C ALA A 218 8.52 -17.90 -2.54
N TRP A 219 9.06 -17.69 -3.74
CA TRP A 219 8.32 -17.84 -5.00
C TRP A 219 8.15 -19.31 -5.39
N LEU A 220 9.17 -20.16 -5.23
CA LEU A 220 9.06 -21.60 -5.46
C LEU A 220 8.18 -22.33 -4.43
N HIS A 221 8.22 -21.92 -3.15
CA HIS A 221 7.45 -22.58 -2.08
C HIS A 221 5.94 -22.29 -2.08
N ASN A 222 5.48 -21.27 -2.83
CA ASN A 222 4.07 -20.85 -2.85
C ASN A 222 3.34 -21.16 -4.17
N HIS A 223 3.99 -21.83 -5.12
CA HIS A 223 3.40 -22.11 -6.45
C HIS A 223 3.22 -23.59 -6.78
N GLU A 224 3.65 -24.50 -5.91
CA GLU A 224 3.12 -25.86 -5.86
C GLU A 224 2.42 -26.06 -4.53
N LEU A 225 1.09 -25.89 -4.53
CA LEU A 225 0.10 -26.76 -3.86
C LEU A 225 -1.31 -26.16 -4.01
N ASN A 226 -2.07 -26.79 -4.92
CA ASN A 226 -3.53 -26.83 -5.09
C ASN A 226 -4.34 -25.57 -5.45
N ARG A 227 -5.04 -25.72 -6.59
CA ARG A 227 -6.13 -24.89 -7.13
C ARG A 227 -7.25 -24.72 -6.09
N GLY A 228 -7.48 -23.49 -5.66
CA GLY A 228 -8.76 -23.07 -5.08
C GLY A 228 -9.61 -22.44 -6.17
N THR A 229 -10.69 -23.12 -6.56
CA THR A 229 -11.78 -22.58 -7.38
C THR A 229 -12.37 -21.35 -6.69
N ASN A 230 -12.22 -20.17 -7.27
CA ASN A 230 -13.04 -19.03 -6.89
C ASN A 230 -13.45 -18.25 -8.14
N ASP A 231 -14.75 -18.32 -8.39
CA ASP A 231 -15.45 -17.76 -9.53
C ASP A 231 -15.51 -16.23 -9.43
N GLY A 232 -14.80 -15.55 -10.32
CA GLY A 232 -15.37 -14.43 -11.09
C GLY A 232 -15.97 -13.21 -10.37
N ARG A 233 -15.56 -12.83 -9.15
CA ARG A 233 -15.98 -11.53 -8.57
C ARG A 233 -14.79 -10.70 -8.06
N LEU A 234 -14.23 -9.92 -8.98
CA LEU A 234 -13.38 -8.77 -8.65
C LEU A 234 -14.29 -7.60 -8.26
N CYS A 235 -14.12 -7.08 -7.04
CA CYS A 235 -14.95 -6.04 -6.47
C CYS A 235 -14.69 -4.66 -7.10
N ASN A 236 -15.60 -4.23 -7.97
CA ASN A 236 -16.00 -2.83 -8.15
C ASN A 236 -17.45 -2.70 -7.61
N GLN A 237 -17.85 -1.53 -7.10
CA GLN A 237 -19.11 -1.19 -6.39
C GLN A 237 -19.22 -1.46 -4.87
N ASN A 238 -18.65 -2.55 -4.34
CA ASN A 238 -18.90 -2.96 -2.94
C ASN A 238 -18.21 -2.08 -1.86
N ILE A 239 -17.19 -1.29 -2.24
CA ILE A 239 -16.48 -0.38 -1.34
C ILE A 239 -17.26 0.93 -1.19
N ALA A 240 -17.81 1.48 -2.28
CA ALA A 240 -18.66 2.68 -2.23
C ALA A 240 -19.88 2.47 -1.31
N ASP A 241 -20.54 1.31 -1.40
CA ASP A 241 -21.72 0.99 -0.59
C ASP A 241 -21.43 0.78 0.91
N LYS A 242 -20.22 0.35 1.27
CA LYS A 242 -19.82 0.20 2.69
C LYS A 242 -19.56 1.54 3.37
N TRP A 243 -19.00 2.52 2.66
CA TRP A 243 -18.77 3.85 3.22
C TRP A 243 -20.06 4.66 3.34
N VAL A 244 -21.05 4.44 2.45
CA VAL A 244 -22.39 5.06 2.57
C VAL A 244 -23.17 4.51 3.77
N ARG A 245 -23.11 3.21 4.06
CA ARG A 245 -23.84 2.61 5.20
C ARG A 245 -23.33 3.02 6.58
N VAL A 246 -22.09 3.46 6.71
CA VAL A 246 -21.56 3.98 7.99
C VAL A 246 -22.07 5.40 8.28
N GLY A 247 -22.58 6.12 7.27
CA GLY A 247 -23.15 7.46 7.41
C GLY A 247 -24.67 7.53 7.64
N SER A 248 -25.41 6.42 7.52
CA SER A 248 -26.89 6.44 7.54
C SER A 248 -27.55 5.72 8.72
N SER A 249 -26.79 5.34 9.75
CA SER A 249 -27.34 4.72 10.97
C SER A 249 -27.37 5.66 12.18
N ASN A 250 -27.48 6.97 11.97
CA ASN A 250 -27.96 7.92 12.98
C ASN A 250 -29.30 8.50 12.50
N GLY A 251 -30.36 7.73 12.75
CA GLY A 251 -31.75 8.15 12.75
C GLY A 251 -32.43 7.44 13.91
#